data_AF-A0A454VZH0-F1
#
_entry.id   AF-A0A454VZH0-F1
#
_cell.length_a   1.000
_cell.length_b   1.000
_cell.length_c   1.000
_cell.angle_alpha   90.00
_cell.angle_beta   90.00
_cell.angle_gamma   90.00
#
_symmetry.space_group_name_H-M   'P 1'
#
loop_
_entity.id
_entity.type
_entity.pdbx_description
1 polymer ?
#
loop_
_entity_poly.entity_id
_entity_poly.type
_entity_poly.pdbx_seq_one_letter_code
_entity_poly.pdbx_strand_id
1 'polypeptide(L)'
;MSRQNNPAHQRRTMVASTVGTVMEWYDFNLYGLASALVFGPLFFGASSTGATLASFATFAVGFAARPIGGVIFGHIGDRIGRKYVLLITMLMMGLATALVGALPTHATIGVWAPILLIVLRIAQGIAVGGEFAGATLLTVENAPPGRRGLYGAIPAMG
;
A
#
# COMPACT_ATOMS: atom_id res chain seq x y z
N MET A 1 -3.51 -28.51 -17.85
CA MET A 1 -3.37 -27.83 -16.54
C MET A 1 -2.02 -28.15 -15.85
N SER A 2 -0.87 -28.13 -16.55
CA SER A 2 0.39 -28.71 -16.04
C SER A 2 1.57 -27.74 -15.85
N ARG A 3 1.35 -26.42 -15.77
CA ARG A 3 2.45 -25.43 -15.71
C ARG A 3 2.82 -24.89 -14.31
N GLN A 4 2.23 -25.39 -13.22
CA GLN A 4 2.38 -24.78 -11.87
C GLN A 4 3.41 -25.44 -10.91
N ASN A 5 4.04 -26.56 -11.27
CA ASN A 5 4.99 -27.28 -10.39
C ASN A 5 6.47 -27.04 -10.71
N ASN A 6 6.87 -25.82 -11.13
CA ASN A 6 8.29 -25.51 -11.25
C ASN A 6 8.79 -24.82 -9.98
N PRO A 7 9.68 -25.43 -9.17
CA PRO A 7 10.20 -24.84 -7.94
C PRO A 7 10.88 -23.49 -8.15
N ALA A 8 11.44 -23.22 -9.34
CA ALA A 8 11.98 -21.91 -9.69
C ALA A 8 10.88 -20.82 -9.78
N HIS A 9 9.69 -21.17 -10.25
CA HIS A 9 8.55 -20.25 -10.36
C HIS A 9 7.93 -19.94 -9.00
N GLN A 10 7.81 -20.95 -8.14
CA GLN A 10 7.35 -20.78 -6.76
C GLN A 10 8.32 -19.89 -5.97
N ARG A 11 9.64 -20.14 -6.07
CA ARG A 11 10.66 -19.30 -5.43
C ARG A 11 10.59 -17.85 -5.89
N ARG A 12 10.42 -17.61 -7.20
CA ARG A 12 10.29 -16.25 -7.76
C ARG A 12 9.04 -15.53 -7.25
N THR A 13 7.92 -16.25 -7.12
CA THR A 13 6.65 -15.69 -6.63
C THR A 13 6.71 -15.34 -5.14
N MET A 14 7.35 -16.19 -4.34
CA MET A 14 7.60 -15.91 -2.92
C MET A 14 8.48 -14.68 -2.75
N VAL A 15 9.61 -14.59 -3.46
CA VAL A 15 10.51 -13.42 -3.40
C VAL A 15 9.79 -12.14 -3.80
N ALA A 16 9.01 -12.16 -4.88
CA ALA A 16 8.25 -10.99 -5.32
C ALA A 16 7.21 -10.53 -4.28
N SER A 17 6.54 -11.48 -3.62
CA SER A 17 5.54 -11.19 -2.58
C SER A 17 6.19 -10.60 -1.31
N THR A 18 7.34 -11.14 -0.91
CA THR A 18 8.10 -10.61 0.24
C THR A 18 8.63 -9.20 -0.03
N VAL A 19 9.20 -8.96 -1.22
CA VAL A 19 9.68 -7.61 -1.59
C VAL A 19 8.55 -6.59 -1.62
N GLY A 20 7.38 -6.96 -2.14
CA GLY A 20 6.18 -6.10 -2.11
C GLY A 20 5.80 -5.72 -0.68
N THR A 21 5.74 -6.72 0.21
CA THR A 21 5.36 -6.47 1.61
C THR A 21 6.38 -5.62 2.37
N VAL A 22 7.68 -5.83 2.14
CA VAL A 22 8.74 -4.97 2.70
C VAL A 22 8.57 -3.52 2.23
N MET A 23 8.29 -3.31 0.93
CA MET A 23 8.03 -1.97 0.40
C MET A 23 6.78 -1.35 1.01
N GLU A 24 5.73 -2.13 1.27
CA GLU A 24 4.53 -1.69 1.96
C GLU A 24 4.86 -1.14 3.36
N TRP A 25 5.55 -1.94 4.17
CA TRP A 25 5.95 -1.53 5.51
C TRP A 25 6.91 -0.35 5.49
N TYR A 26 7.81 -0.30 4.51
CA TYR A 26 8.74 0.81 4.36
C TYR A 26 8.01 2.14 4.10
N ASP A 27 7.14 2.20 3.09
CA ASP A 27 6.33 3.39 2.79
C ASP A 27 5.43 3.77 3.97
N PHE A 28 4.83 2.76 4.61
CA PHE A 28 3.98 2.96 5.76
C PHE A 28 4.71 3.67 6.92
N ASN A 29 5.91 3.19 7.26
CA ASN A 29 6.74 3.79 8.29
C ASN A 29 7.26 5.17 7.88
N LEU A 30 7.70 5.31 6.63
CA LEU A 30 8.18 6.57 6.09
C LEU A 30 7.09 7.65 6.16
N TYR A 31 5.86 7.31 5.74
CA TYR A 31 4.72 8.20 5.83
C TYR A 31 4.37 8.51 7.30
N GLY A 32 4.41 7.53 8.19
CA GLY A 32 4.18 7.75 9.63
C GLY A 32 5.16 8.76 10.24
N LEU A 33 6.45 8.62 9.92
CA LEU A 33 7.50 9.56 10.35
C LEU A 33 7.31 10.94 9.72
N ALA A 34 7.03 11.00 8.41
CA ALA A 34 6.77 12.25 7.72
C ALA A 34 5.51 12.96 8.26
N SER A 35 4.46 12.20 8.61
CA SER A 35 3.27 12.72 9.26
C SER A 35 3.59 13.35 10.61
N ALA A 36 4.49 12.74 11.39
CA ALA A 36 4.88 13.24 12.70
C ALA A 36 5.79 14.48 12.62
N LEU A 37 6.69 14.55 11.63
CA LEU A 37 7.80 15.50 11.63
C LEU A 37 7.76 16.55 10.52
N VAL A 38 7.09 16.26 9.40
CA VAL A 38 7.28 17.00 8.13
C VAL A 38 5.96 17.60 7.62
N PHE A 39 4.88 16.83 7.57
CA PHE A 39 3.66 17.23 6.87
C PHE A 39 2.88 18.34 7.56
N GLY A 40 2.87 18.38 8.90
CA GLY A 40 2.22 19.44 9.68
C GLY A 40 2.60 20.84 9.17
N PRO A 41 3.87 21.27 9.30
CA PRO A 41 4.30 22.60 8.88
C PRO A 41 4.28 22.81 7.35
N LEU A 42 4.41 21.76 6.54
CA LEU A 42 4.49 21.91 5.07
C LEU A 42 3.12 22.00 4.40
N PHE A 43 2.13 21.27 4.88
CA PHE A 43 0.84 21.09 4.19
C PHE A 43 -0.35 21.68 4.94
N PHE A 44 -0.22 22.08 6.21
CA PHE A 44 -1.36 22.57 7.00
C PHE A 44 -1.13 23.99 7.54
N GLY A 45 -1.95 24.94 7.08
CA GLY A 45 -1.98 26.33 7.57
C GLY A 45 -2.76 26.51 8.88
N ALA A 46 -2.54 25.63 9.87
CA ALA A 46 -3.21 25.66 11.17
C ALA A 46 -2.23 26.00 12.31
N SER A 47 -2.74 26.11 13.55
CA SER A 47 -1.87 26.15 14.74
C SER A 47 -0.97 24.91 14.79
N SER A 48 0.18 25.00 15.47
CA SER A 48 1.15 23.89 15.54
C SER A 48 0.50 22.55 15.94
N THR A 49 -0.36 22.57 16.96
CA THR A 49 -1.11 21.38 17.39
C THR A 49 -2.14 20.93 16.34
N GLY A 50 -2.88 21.87 15.73
CA GLY A 50 -3.88 21.56 14.71
C GLY A 50 -3.26 20.96 13.44
N ALA A 51 -2.10 21.47 13.02
CA ALA A 51 -1.35 20.97 11.87
C ALA A 51 -0.83 19.55 12.11
N THR A 52 -0.28 19.27 13.29
CA THR A 52 0.15 17.91 13.66
C THR A 52 -1.04 16.94 13.71
N LEU A 53 -2.16 17.35 14.29
CA LEU A 53 -3.36 16.51 14.34
C LEU A 53 -3.92 16.22 12.94
N ALA A 54 -4.00 17.23 12.08
CA ALA A 54 -4.45 17.09 10.71
C ALA A 54 -3.51 16.19 9.89
N SER A 55 -2.20 16.31 10.12
CA SER A 55 -1.21 15.42 9.54
C SER A 55 -1.45 13.95 9.90
N PHE A 56 -1.60 13.62 11.19
CA PHE A 56 -1.97 12.27 11.63
C PHE A 56 -3.35 11.83 11.12
N ALA A 57 -4.29 12.75 10.97
CA ALA A 57 -5.59 12.44 10.37
C ALA A 57 -5.44 11.95 8.93
N THR A 58 -4.51 12.51 8.13
CA THR A 58 -4.23 11.98 6.79
C THR A 58 -3.75 10.53 6.85
N PHE A 59 -2.93 10.20 7.85
CA PHE A 59 -2.44 8.85 8.04
C PHE A 59 -3.59 7.88 8.34
N ALA A 60 -4.52 8.27 9.21
CA ALA A 60 -5.73 7.52 9.52
C ALA A 60 -6.67 7.36 8.31
N VAL A 61 -6.80 8.39 7.47
CA VAL A 61 -7.60 8.33 6.23
C VAL A 61 -7.06 7.25 5.29
N GLY A 62 -5.74 7.13 5.13
CA GLY A 62 -5.14 6.07 4.33
C GLY A 62 -5.50 4.67 4.83
N PHE A 63 -5.57 4.47 6.15
CA PHE A 63 -6.05 3.20 6.73
C PHE A 63 -7.52 2.94 6.45
N ALA A 64 -8.37 3.95 6.63
CA ALA A 64 -9.80 3.84 6.38
C ALA A 64 -10.12 3.50 4.91
N ALA A 65 -9.22 3.82 3.98
CA ALA A 65 -9.35 3.50 2.56
C ALA A 65 -8.97 2.03 2.22
N ARG A 66 -8.23 1.32 3.09
CA ARG A 66 -7.78 -0.06 2.82
C ARG A 66 -8.93 -1.06 2.60
N PRO A 67 -10.02 -1.09 3.40
CA PRO A 67 -11.12 -2.01 3.15
C PRO A 67 -11.75 -1.82 1.76
N ILE A 68 -11.84 -0.57 1.30
CA ILE A 68 -12.36 -0.23 -0.03
C ILE A 68 -11.45 -0.83 -1.11
N GLY A 69 -10.13 -0.66 -0.94
CA GLY A 69 -9.12 -1.29 -1.77
C GLY A 69 -9.23 -2.80 -1.85
N GLY A 70 -9.40 -3.47 -0.70
CA GLY A 70 -9.55 -4.92 -0.63
C GLY A 70 -10.76 -5.44 -1.40
N VAL A 71 -11.90 -4.73 -1.33
CA VAL A 71 -13.11 -5.08 -2.09
C VAL A 71 -12.88 -4.87 -3.59
N ILE A 72 -12.35 -3.72 -4.00
CA ILE A 72 -12.13 -3.37 -5.41
C ILE A 72 -11.13 -4.34 -6.05
N PHE A 73 -9.94 -4.44 -5.47
CA PHE A 73 -8.85 -5.21 -6.03
C PHE A 73 -8.99 -6.71 -5.77
N GLY A 74 -9.77 -7.13 -4.76
CA GLY A 74 -10.19 -8.52 -4.61
C GLY A 74 -11.04 -8.96 -5.80
N HIS A 75 -12.10 -8.20 -6.11
CA HIS A 75 -12.99 -8.49 -7.24
C HIS A 75 -12.27 -8.42 -8.59
N ILE A 76 -11.41 -7.41 -8.79
CA ILE A 76 -10.59 -7.31 -10.00
C ILE A 76 -9.61 -8.50 -10.06
N GLY A 77 -8.99 -8.86 -8.95
CA GLY A 77 -8.03 -9.96 -8.84
C GLY A 77 -8.61 -11.31 -9.24
N ASP A 78 -9.87 -11.54 -8.90
CA ASP A 78 -10.59 -12.75 -9.28
C ASP A 78 -10.92 -12.79 -10.80
N ARG A 79 -10.95 -11.64 -11.49
CA ARG A 79 -11.22 -11.55 -12.94
C ARG A 79 -9.97 -11.53 -13.82
N ILE A 80 -8.98 -10.70 -13.49
CA ILE A 80 -7.78 -10.47 -14.33
C ILE A 80 -6.54 -11.21 -13.80
N GLY A 81 -6.63 -11.83 -12.63
CA GLY A 81 -5.57 -12.60 -12.00
C GLY A 81 -4.78 -11.81 -10.93
N ARG A 82 -4.51 -12.47 -9.80
CA ARG A 82 -3.87 -11.89 -8.61
C ARG A 82 -2.51 -11.25 -8.87
N LYS A 83 -1.70 -11.84 -9.76
CA LYS A 83 -0.38 -11.31 -10.12
C LYS A 83 -0.46 -9.92 -10.76
N TYR A 84 -1.44 -9.69 -11.62
CA TYR A 84 -1.60 -8.39 -12.30
C TYR A 84 -2.06 -7.32 -11.31
N VAL A 85 -2.97 -7.66 -10.42
CA VAL A 85 -3.41 -6.75 -9.35
C VAL A 85 -2.25 -6.34 -8.46
N LEU A 86 -1.41 -7.29 -8.02
CA LEU A 86 -0.23 -6.98 -7.21
C LEU A 86 0.72 -5.99 -7.90
N LEU A 87 0.93 -6.11 -9.21
CA LEU A 87 1.74 -5.16 -9.97
C LEU A 87 1.09 -3.77 -10.07
N ILE A 88 -0.23 -3.72 -10.30
CA ILE A 88 -0.99 -2.47 -10.38
C ILE A 88 -0.96 -1.73 -9.04
N THR A 89 -1.19 -2.44 -7.93
CA THR A 89 -1.19 -1.85 -6.59
C THR A 89 0.19 -1.34 -6.21
N MET A 90 1.25 -2.10 -6.45
CA MET A 90 2.64 -1.65 -6.22
C MET A 90 2.97 -0.39 -7.02
N LEU A 91 2.59 -0.34 -8.31
CA LEU A 91 2.84 0.84 -9.15
C LEU A 91 2.03 2.05 -8.69
N MET A 92 0.75 1.86 -8.36
CA MET A 92 -0.12 2.92 -7.85
C MET A 92 0.43 3.51 -6.56
N MET A 93 0.89 2.65 -5.65
CA MET A 93 1.47 3.06 -4.38
C MET A 93 2.77 3.84 -4.58
N GLY A 94 3.73 3.30 -5.34
CA GLY A 94 5.01 3.97 -5.60
C GLY A 94 4.85 5.31 -6.33
N LEU A 95 3.94 5.40 -7.30
CA LEU A 95 3.62 6.65 -7.99
C LEU A 95 3.02 7.67 -7.03
N ALA A 96 2.07 7.26 -6.18
CA ALA A 96 1.49 8.14 -5.20
C ALA A 96 2.53 8.65 -4.18
N THR A 97 3.44 7.80 -3.71
CA THR A 97 4.55 8.22 -2.83
C THR A 97 5.46 9.25 -3.51
N ALA A 98 5.82 9.03 -4.78
CA ALA A 98 6.62 9.98 -5.54
C ALA A 98 5.89 11.33 -5.71
N LEU A 99 4.58 11.30 -5.99
CA LEU A 99 3.75 12.50 -6.12
C LEU A 99 3.60 13.27 -4.80
N VAL A 100 3.58 12.58 -3.65
CA VAL A 100 3.61 13.25 -2.33
C VAL A 100 4.90 14.04 -2.16
N GLY A 101 6.04 13.47 -2.59
CA GLY A 101 7.33 14.17 -2.56
C GLY A 101 7.41 15.37 -3.51
N ALA A 102 6.66 15.35 -4.62
CA ALA A 102 6.59 16.44 -5.59
C ALA A 102 5.52 17.50 -5.25
N LEU A 103 4.77 17.31 -4.15
CA LEU A 103 3.63 18.15 -3.85
C LEU A 103 4.08 19.56 -3.39
N PRO A 104 3.55 20.64 -4.00
CA PRO A 104 3.84 21.99 -3.52
C PRO A 104 3.23 22.22 -2.14
N THR A 105 3.87 23.08 -1.35
CA THR A 105 3.50 23.33 0.05
C THR A 105 2.25 24.21 0.17
N HIS A 106 1.68 24.25 1.39
CA HIS A 106 0.57 25.14 1.71
C HIS A 106 0.91 26.62 1.47
N ALA A 107 2.18 27.00 1.64
CA ALA A 107 2.63 28.36 1.31
C ALA A 107 2.52 28.70 -0.19
N THR A 108 2.56 27.68 -1.07
CA THR A 108 2.56 27.86 -2.52
C THR A 108 1.15 27.76 -3.11
N ILE A 109 0.36 26.76 -2.69
CA ILE A 109 -0.96 26.47 -3.29
C ILE A 109 -2.13 26.49 -2.27
N GLY A 110 -1.86 26.89 -1.03
CA GLY A 110 -2.88 27.01 0.02
C GLY A 110 -3.56 25.67 0.34
N VAL A 111 -4.88 25.72 0.50
CA VAL A 111 -5.73 24.57 0.90
C VAL A 111 -5.67 23.39 -0.08
N TRP A 112 -5.20 23.60 -1.32
CA TRP A 112 -5.02 22.52 -2.27
C TRP A 112 -3.89 21.56 -1.87
N ALA A 113 -2.89 22.01 -1.12
CA ALA A 113 -1.80 21.16 -0.67
C ALA A 113 -2.29 20.00 0.21
N PRO A 114 -3.04 20.24 1.31
CA PRO A 114 -3.56 19.14 2.13
C PRO A 114 -4.64 18.32 1.39
N ILE A 115 -5.43 18.92 0.50
CA ILE A 115 -6.42 18.17 -0.31
C ILE A 115 -5.72 17.15 -1.20
N LEU A 116 -4.70 17.57 -1.97
CA LEU A 116 -3.96 16.67 -2.84
C LEU A 116 -3.20 15.60 -2.05
N LEU A 117 -2.62 15.96 -0.91
CA LEU A 117 -2.00 15.00 0.01
C LEU A 117 -3.00 13.92 0.44
N ILE A 118 -4.21 14.31 0.85
CA ILE A 118 -5.27 13.38 1.24
C ILE A 118 -5.71 12.49 0.07
N VAL A 119 -5.87 13.05 -1.13
CA VAL A 119 -6.23 12.27 -2.33
C VAL A 119 -5.18 11.20 -2.64
N LEU A 120 -3.90 11.59 -2.64
CA LEU A 120 -2.80 10.64 -2.82
C LEU A 120 -2.79 9.59 -1.72
N ARG A 121 -3.09 9.99 -0.47
CA ARG A 121 -3.13 9.07 0.66
C ARG A 121 -4.27 8.06 0.57
N ILE A 122 -5.44 8.48 0.09
CA ILE A 122 -6.56 7.58 -0.21
C ILE A 122 -6.15 6.60 -1.30
N ALA A 123 -5.52 7.08 -2.39
CA ALA A 123 -5.06 6.21 -3.47
C ALA A 123 -4.07 5.15 -2.98
N GLN A 124 -3.10 5.52 -2.15
CA GLN A 124 -2.19 4.56 -1.49
C GLN A 124 -2.94 3.56 -0.62
N GLY A 125 -3.88 4.03 0.21
CA GLY A 125 -4.68 3.17 1.08
C GLY A 125 -5.48 2.12 0.30
N ILE A 126 -6.10 2.53 -0.81
CA ILE A 126 -6.82 1.62 -1.72
C ILE A 126 -5.86 0.62 -2.37
N ALA A 127 -4.69 1.06 -2.83
CA ALA A 127 -3.69 0.17 -3.42
C ALA A 127 -3.27 -0.94 -2.44
N VAL A 128 -2.90 -0.55 -1.22
CA VAL A 128 -2.46 -1.47 -0.16
C VAL A 128 -3.55 -2.46 0.24
N GLY A 129 -4.81 -2.02 0.31
CA GLY A 129 -5.93 -2.89 0.64
C GLY A 129 -6.07 -4.11 -0.28
N GLY A 130 -5.73 -3.95 -1.56
CA GLY A 130 -5.73 -5.04 -2.53
C GLY A 130 -4.51 -5.95 -2.47
N GLU A 131 -3.36 -5.40 -2.11
CA GLU A 131 -2.06 -6.09 -2.18
C GLU A 131 -1.96 -7.21 -1.16
N PHE A 132 -2.20 -6.93 0.12
CA PHE A 132 -2.01 -7.91 1.20
C PHE A 132 -2.94 -9.12 1.06
N ALA A 133 -4.20 -8.88 0.70
CA ALA A 133 -5.17 -9.94 0.42
C ALA A 133 -4.77 -10.76 -0.81
N GLY A 134 -4.31 -10.09 -1.88
CA GLY A 134 -3.84 -10.72 -3.11
C GLY A 134 -2.59 -11.59 -2.89
N ALA A 135 -1.61 -11.10 -2.15
CA ALA A 135 -0.36 -11.80 -1.84
C ALA A 135 -0.61 -13.04 -0.97
N THR A 136 -1.42 -12.91 0.08
CA THR A 136 -1.77 -14.03 0.98
C THR A 136 -2.51 -15.13 0.23
N LEU A 137 -3.47 -14.78 -0.65
CA LEU A 137 -4.17 -15.78 -1.43
C LEU A 137 -3.27 -16.42 -2.48
N LEU A 138 -2.39 -15.65 -3.14
CA LEU A 138 -1.43 -16.19 -4.10
C LEU A 138 -0.46 -17.19 -3.44
N THR A 139 0.04 -16.92 -2.23
CA THR A 139 0.93 -17.85 -1.53
C THR A 139 0.20 -19.10 -1.05
N VAL A 140 -1.04 -18.96 -0.56
CA VAL A 140 -1.87 -20.10 -0.11
C VAL A 140 -2.32 -20.99 -1.27
N GLU A 141 -2.68 -20.40 -2.41
CA GLU A 141 -3.07 -21.12 -3.64
C GLU A 141 -1.91 -21.94 -4.22
N ASN A 142 -0.67 -21.46 -4.06
CA ASN A 142 0.54 -22.16 -4.52
C ASN A 142 1.18 -23.06 -3.46
N ALA A 143 0.55 -23.21 -2.28
CA ALA A 143 1.12 -23.98 -1.18
C ALA A 143 0.97 -25.50 -1.36
N PRO A 144 1.99 -26.31 -0.96
CA PRO A 144 1.86 -27.76 -0.89
C PRO A 144 0.74 -28.21 0.06
N PRO A 145 0.13 -29.40 -0.15
CA PRO A 145 -0.84 -29.97 0.77
C PRO A 145 -0.31 -30.00 2.21
N GLY A 146 -1.12 -29.56 3.17
CA GLY A 146 -0.75 -29.51 4.59
C GLY A 146 0.15 -28.34 5.01
N ARG A 147 0.59 -27.46 4.10
CA ARG A 147 1.49 -26.32 4.40
C ARG A 147 0.88 -24.94 4.15
N ARG A 148 -0.44 -24.87 3.93
CA ARG A 148 -1.16 -23.60 3.66
C ARG A 148 -0.96 -22.54 4.73
N GLY A 149 -0.95 -22.92 6.02
CA GLY A 149 -0.73 -21.97 7.12
C GLY A 149 0.67 -21.33 7.09
N LEU A 150 1.71 -22.12 6.84
CA LEU A 150 3.09 -21.63 6.73
C LEU A 150 3.25 -20.69 5.52
N TYR A 151 2.67 -21.04 4.38
CA TYR A 151 2.77 -20.25 3.15
C TYR A 151 1.93 -18.98 3.20
N GLY A 152 0.79 -19.02 3.88
CA GLY A 152 -0.04 -17.84 4.16
C GLY A 152 0.62 -16.85 5.13
N ALA A 153 1.55 -17.29 5.97
CA ALA A 153 2.32 -16.43 6.86
C ALA A 153 3.51 -15.75 6.18
N ILE A 154 3.93 -16.20 4.98
CA ILE A 154 5.10 -15.65 4.27
C ILE A 154 4.98 -14.15 3.98
N PRO A 155 3.84 -13.62 3.49
CA PRO A 155 3.70 -12.18 3.30
C PRO A 155 3.94 -11.40 4.60
N ALA A 156 3.43 -11.88 5.74
CA ALA A 156 3.59 -11.22 7.03
C ALA A 156 5.02 -11.26 7.63
N MET A 157 5.95 -12.01 7.02
CA MET A 157 7.36 -12.01 7.43
C MET A 157 8.19 -10.91 6.75
N GLY A 158 7.64 -10.26 5.71
CA GLY A 158 8.24 -9.10 5.05
C GLY A 158 7.90 -7.80 5.76
#